data_AF-A0A177AML0-F1
#
_entry.id   AF-A0A177AML0-F1
#
_cell.length_a   1.000
_cell.length_b   1.000
_cell.length_c   1.000
_cell.angle_alpha   90.00
_cell.angle_beta   90.00
_cell.angle_gamma   90.00
#
_symmetry.space_group_name_H-M   'P 1'
#
loop_
_entity.id
_entity.type
_entity.pdbx_description
1 polymer ?
#
loop_
_entity_poly.entity_id
_entity_poly.type
_entity_poly.pdbx_seq_one_letter_code
_entity_poly.pdbx_strand_id
1 'polypeptide(L)'
;MVDCFSFESSHYAVFQHLPVMLDNIVYSPPYLTELELAAALAQIVKGLKYLTSCRLEHGSLNCSNILVGTEGDIKIGMLQGNDTSGSGSSRDMVSLLSITMKLMQKSAYKNGASSAHDMERWPADCKAVDFLAKIQVARSFDELLDSAGKKKTLSGCLTVVMVVTVVTIVTVVTVVTVVTVVTVVTVVTVVTVVTVVTVVTVVTVVTVVTGAALAAKATTAKRTTVYYEE
;
A
#
# COMPACT_ATOMS: atom_id res chain seq x y z
N MET A 1 4.87 4.97 19.43
CA MET A 1 3.42 4.86 19.67
C MET A 1 2.94 6.24 20.07
N VAL A 2 1.86 6.73 19.47
CA VAL A 2 1.29 8.06 19.75
C VAL A 2 0.19 7.93 20.79
N ASP A 3 -0.67 6.94 20.64
CA ASP A 3 -1.80 6.69 21.53
C ASP A 3 -2.16 5.21 21.54
N CYS A 4 -2.88 4.76 22.56
CA CYS A 4 -3.51 3.44 22.60
C CYS A 4 -4.84 3.51 23.34
N PHE A 5 -5.86 2.89 22.77
CA PHE A 5 -7.19 2.87 23.37
C PHE A 5 -7.89 1.54 23.10
N SER A 6 -8.82 1.18 23.97
CA SER A 6 -9.67 0.00 23.79
C SER A 6 -11.09 0.45 23.47
N PHE A 7 -11.69 -0.16 22.45
CA PHE A 7 -13.07 0.10 22.05
C PHE A 7 -13.73 -1.22 21.64
N GLU A 8 -14.94 -1.49 22.15
CA GLU A 8 -15.73 -2.70 21.83
C GLU A 8 -14.90 -4.00 21.85
N SER A 9 -14.21 -4.27 22.98
CA SER A 9 -13.33 -5.45 23.18
C SER A 9 -12.09 -5.54 22.29
N SER A 10 -11.86 -4.56 21.41
CA SER A 10 -10.68 -4.46 20.57
C SER A 10 -9.67 -3.48 21.15
N HIS A 11 -8.38 -3.76 20.95
CA HIS A 11 -7.28 -2.89 21.37
C HIS A 11 -6.68 -2.22 20.13
N TYR A 12 -6.58 -0.90 20.18
CA TYR A 12 -6.06 -0.07 19.10
C TYR A 12 -4.79 0.63 19.58
N ALA A 13 -3.78 0.62 18.72
CA ALA A 13 -2.56 1.39 18.92
C ALA A 13 -2.37 2.32 17.73
N VAL A 14 -2.23 3.61 18.02
CA VAL A 14 -2.01 4.66 17.04
C VAL A 14 -0.52 4.87 16.91
N PHE A 15 -0.01 4.73 15.69
CA PHE A 15 1.38 4.96 15.36
C PHE A 15 1.50 6.15 14.41
N GLN A 16 2.70 6.75 14.39
CA GLN A 16 3.03 7.73 13.37
C GLN A 16 2.91 7.07 12.00
N HIS A 17 2.25 7.74 11.06
CA HIS A 17 2.15 7.25 9.70
C HIS A 17 3.52 7.32 9.02
N LEU A 18 4.01 6.17 8.57
CA LEU A 18 5.23 6.04 7.77
C LEU A 18 4.84 5.35 6.45
N PRO A 19 4.81 6.09 5.34
CA PRO A 19 4.17 5.62 4.11
C PRO A 19 5.02 4.61 3.32
N VAL A 20 6.31 4.49 3.63
CA VAL A 20 7.26 3.68 2.85
C VAL A 20 7.83 2.55 3.71
N MET A 21 7.74 1.32 3.23
CA MET A 21 8.47 0.18 3.78
C MET A 21 9.83 0.05 3.08
N LEU A 22 10.83 -0.51 3.75
CA LEU A 22 12.13 -0.79 3.17
C LEU A 22 12.04 -1.72 1.95
N ASP A 23 11.04 -2.61 1.91
CA ASP A 23 10.72 -3.42 0.72
C ASP A 23 10.45 -2.57 -0.52
N ASN A 24 9.77 -1.42 -0.38
CA ASN A 24 9.51 -0.54 -1.51
C ASN A 24 10.82 -0.06 -2.13
N ILE A 25 11.84 0.21 -1.30
CA ILE A 25 13.20 0.61 -1.72
C ILE A 25 13.95 -0.57 -2.37
N VAL A 26 13.79 -1.78 -1.83
CA VAL A 26 14.41 -3.00 -2.40
C VAL A 26 13.86 -3.31 -3.80
N TYR A 27 12.56 -3.10 -4.03
CA TYR A 27 11.92 -3.43 -5.32
C TYR A 27 11.92 -2.27 -6.33
N SER A 28 12.14 -1.02 -5.91
CA SER A 28 12.18 0.14 -6.81
C SER A 28 13.60 0.48 -7.29
N PRO A 29 13.84 0.80 -8.57
CA PRO A 29 15.00 1.62 -8.95
C PRO A 29 14.83 3.06 -8.40
N PRO A 30 15.91 3.77 -8.00
CA PRO A 30 17.33 3.47 -8.21
C PRO A 30 17.93 2.54 -7.13
N TYR A 31 19.11 2.01 -7.42
CA TYR A 31 19.92 1.27 -6.47
C TYR A 31 20.46 2.20 -5.38
N LEU A 32 20.50 1.72 -4.13
CA LEU A 32 21.12 2.45 -3.03
C LEU A 32 22.62 2.65 -3.31
N THR A 33 23.11 3.86 -3.05
CA THR A 33 24.55 4.13 -2.98
C THR A 33 25.15 3.47 -1.72
N GLU A 34 26.46 3.29 -1.70
CA GLU A 34 27.18 2.79 -0.51
C GLU A 34 26.87 3.62 0.74
N LEU A 35 26.76 4.95 0.57
CA LEU A 35 26.47 5.87 1.66
C LEU A 35 25.04 5.72 2.20
N GLU A 36 24.05 5.58 1.31
CA GLU A 36 22.65 5.38 1.70
C GLU A 36 22.42 4.01 2.33
N LEU A 37 23.11 2.98 1.83
CA LEU A 37 23.10 1.65 2.43
C LEU A 37 23.69 1.68 3.85
N ALA A 38 24.87 2.29 4.04
CA ALA A 38 25.49 2.43 5.35
C ALA A 38 24.59 3.22 6.31
N ALA A 39 24.00 4.33 5.85
CA ALA A 39 23.04 5.11 6.62
C ALA A 39 21.82 4.28 7.05
N ALA A 40 21.26 3.46 6.15
CA ALA A 40 20.12 2.62 6.46
C ALA A 40 20.47 1.58 7.52
N LEU A 41 21.56 0.86 7.31
CA LEU A 41 22.01 -0.20 8.22
C LEU A 41 22.40 0.37 9.59
N ALA A 42 23.05 1.53 9.64
CA ALA A 42 23.38 2.22 10.90
C ALA A 42 22.12 2.55 11.72
N GLN A 43 21.05 3.02 11.07
CA GLN A 43 19.79 3.33 11.73
C GLN A 43 19.07 2.06 12.21
N ILE A 44 19.07 0.99 11.42
CA ILE A 44 18.50 -0.30 11.81
C ILE A 44 19.25 -0.88 13.02
N VAL A 45 20.58 -0.95 12.96
CA VAL A 45 21.42 -1.44 14.08
C VAL A 45 21.19 -0.60 15.33
N LYS A 46 21.07 0.72 15.20
CA LYS A 46 20.75 1.60 16.33
C LYS A 46 19.38 1.28 16.94
N GLY A 47 18.37 1.01 16.11
CA GLY A 47 17.05 0.57 16.55
C GLY A 47 17.09 -0.78 17.27
N LEU A 48 17.82 -1.75 16.74
CA LEU A 48 17.99 -3.07 17.35
C LEU A 48 18.73 -2.99 18.68
N LYS A 49 19.80 -2.20 18.76
CA LYS A 49 20.50 -1.94 20.03
C LYS A 49 19.56 -1.34 21.09
N TYR A 50 18.68 -0.42 20.69
CA TYR A 50 17.68 0.14 21.61
C TYR A 50 16.72 -0.95 22.12
N LEU A 51 16.22 -1.83 21.25
CA LEU A 51 15.39 -2.97 21.67
C LEU A 51 16.13 -3.87 22.66
N THR A 52 17.37 -4.24 22.37
CA THR A 52 18.20 -5.04 23.28
C THR A 52 18.40 -4.34 24.63
N SER A 53 18.58 -3.01 24.66
CA SER A 53 18.70 -2.25 25.91
C SER A 53 17.42 -2.26 26.73
N CYS A 54 16.26 -2.39 26.08
CA CYS A 54 14.96 -2.57 26.71
C CYS A 54 14.66 -4.04 27.04
N ARG A 55 15.61 -4.97 26.83
CA ARG A 55 15.42 -6.43 26.95
C ARG A 55 14.29 -6.96 26.05
N LEU A 56 14.20 -6.41 24.85
CA LEU A 56 13.25 -6.81 23.83
C LEU A 56 14.00 -7.28 22.59
N GLU A 57 13.43 -8.26 21.90
CA GLU A 57 13.81 -8.66 20.55
C GLU A 57 12.69 -8.33 19.59
N HIS A 58 13.06 -8.10 18.32
CA HIS A 58 12.07 -8.03 17.28
C HIS A 58 11.58 -9.44 16.87
N GLY A 59 12.49 -10.41 16.76
CA GLY A 59 12.18 -11.83 16.57
C GLY A 59 11.70 -12.23 15.16
N SER A 60 11.14 -11.28 14.40
CA SER A 60 10.69 -11.44 13.00
C SER A 60 11.10 -10.24 12.13
N LEU A 61 12.34 -9.78 12.27
CA LEU A 61 12.82 -8.61 11.55
C LEU A 61 12.94 -8.93 10.05
N ASN A 62 12.34 -8.11 9.19
CA ASN A 62 12.41 -8.19 7.74
C ASN A 62 12.22 -6.79 7.10
N CYS A 63 12.42 -6.67 5.79
CA CYS A 63 12.28 -5.40 5.07
C CYS A 63 10.86 -4.80 5.09
N SER A 64 9.81 -5.62 5.25
CA SER A 64 8.42 -5.14 5.36
C SER A 64 8.14 -4.51 6.72
N ASN A 65 8.81 -4.97 7.77
CA ASN A 65 8.69 -4.47 9.14
C ASN A 65 9.58 -3.24 9.41
N ILE A 66 10.41 -2.84 8.44
CA ILE A 66 11.23 -1.65 8.53
C ILE A 66 10.56 -0.53 7.75
N LEU A 67 10.19 0.53 8.47
CA LEU A 67 9.48 1.68 7.95
C LEU A 67 10.47 2.83 7.72
N VAL A 68 10.27 3.58 6.66
CA VAL A 68 11.11 4.70 6.24
C VAL A 68 10.23 5.96 6.18
N GLY A 69 10.62 6.97 6.94
CA GLY A 69 9.97 8.28 6.94
C GLY A 69 10.40 9.14 5.75
N THR A 70 9.68 10.24 5.54
CA THR A 70 9.91 11.19 4.42
C THR A 70 11.24 11.93 4.52
N GLU A 71 11.81 11.98 5.71
CA GLU A 71 13.12 12.56 5.97
C GLU A 71 14.24 11.51 5.90
N GLY A 72 13.97 10.28 5.46
CA GLY A 72 14.98 9.21 5.39
C GLY A 72 15.38 8.65 6.76
N ASP A 73 14.55 8.89 7.78
CA ASP A 73 14.65 8.24 9.07
C ASP A 73 14.05 6.83 9.01
N ILE A 74 14.76 5.87 9.57
CA ILE A 74 14.31 4.47 9.60
C ILE A 74 13.79 4.14 10.98
N LYS A 75 12.60 3.53 11.03
CA LYS A 75 11.97 3.03 12.25
C LYS A 75 11.63 1.55 12.10
N ILE A 76 11.88 0.79 13.15
CA ILE A 76 11.51 -0.62 13.22
C ILE A 76 10.06 -0.67 13.70
N GLY A 77 9.17 -1.17 12.84
CA GLY A 77 7.74 -1.33 13.11
C GLY A 77 7.38 -2.77 13.46
N MET A 78 6.11 -3.01 13.81
CA MET A 78 5.56 -4.34 14.09
C MET A 78 6.34 -5.20 15.09
N LEU A 79 6.66 -4.61 16.25
CA LEU A 79 7.28 -5.33 17.36
C LEU A 79 6.31 -6.38 17.91
N GLN A 80 6.50 -7.64 17.52
CA GLN A 80 5.95 -8.78 18.26
C GLN A 80 6.91 -9.06 19.40
N GLY A 81 6.72 -8.36 20.52
CA GLY A 81 7.62 -8.45 21.67
C GLY A 81 7.67 -9.88 22.20
N ASN A 82 8.76 -10.58 21.91
CA ASN A 82 9.13 -11.80 22.61
C ASN A 82 10.11 -11.44 23.71
N ASP A 83 9.85 -11.89 24.93
CA ASP A 83 10.80 -11.78 26.03
C ASP A 83 12.07 -12.58 25.70
N THR A 84 13.23 -11.95 25.94
CA THR A 84 14.55 -12.48 25.64
C THR A 84 14.97 -13.54 26.67
N SER A 85 14.18 -14.60 26.83
CA SER A 85 14.51 -15.73 27.70
C SER A 85 15.35 -16.76 26.94
N GLY A 86 16.62 -16.44 26.69
CA GLY A 86 17.68 -17.45 26.57
C GLY A 86 18.47 -17.58 25.26
N SER A 87 18.16 -16.88 24.15
CA SER A 87 18.93 -17.05 22.89
C SER A 87 18.77 -15.87 21.92
N GLY A 88 18.90 -14.65 22.45
CA GLY A 88 18.20 -13.52 21.87
C GLY A 88 18.85 -12.74 20.73
N SER A 89 20.17 -12.60 20.76
CA SER A 89 20.88 -11.78 19.77
C SER A 89 20.96 -12.45 18.39
N SER A 90 20.77 -13.77 18.32
CA SER A 90 21.00 -14.56 17.11
C SER A 90 20.01 -14.26 15.99
N ARG A 91 18.71 -14.20 16.28
CA ARG A 91 17.67 -14.12 15.25
C ARG A 91 17.66 -12.77 14.53
N ASP A 92 17.72 -11.68 15.29
CA ASP A 92 17.71 -10.33 14.71
C ASP A 92 19.02 -10.04 13.94
N MET A 93 20.16 -10.61 14.36
CA MET A 93 21.42 -10.54 13.60
C MET A 93 21.35 -11.32 12.27
N VAL A 94 20.79 -12.52 12.27
CA VAL A 94 20.58 -13.30 11.04
C VAL A 94 19.62 -12.57 10.09
N SER A 95 18.54 -11.99 10.62
CA SER A 95 17.63 -11.14 9.85
C SER A 95 18.33 -9.90 9.29
N LEU A 96 19.18 -9.24 10.07
CA LEU A 96 19.96 -8.08 9.63
C LEU A 96 20.89 -8.44 8.46
N LEU A 97 21.54 -9.61 8.52
CA LEU A 97 22.36 -10.11 7.42
C LEU A 97 21.52 -10.32 6.15
N SER A 98 20.35 -10.94 6.28
CA SER A 98 19.42 -11.15 5.16
C SER A 98 18.94 -9.83 4.55
N ILE A 99 18.60 -8.84 5.38
CA ILE A 99 18.20 -7.49 4.93
C ILE A 99 19.34 -6.80 4.19
N THR A 100 20.56 -6.86 4.74
CA THR A 100 21.76 -6.28 4.12
C THR A 100 21.99 -6.87 2.73
N MET A 101 21.93 -8.20 2.60
CA MET A 101 22.05 -8.88 1.32
C MET A 101 20.94 -8.47 0.34
N LYS A 102 19.68 -8.40 0.80
CA LYS A 102 18.55 -7.95 -0.04
C LYS A 102 18.72 -6.50 -0.53
N LEU A 103 19.23 -5.60 0.30
CA LEU A 103 19.48 -4.21 -0.12
C LEU A 103 20.65 -4.10 -1.11
N MET A 104 21.68 -4.92 -0.93
CA MET A 104 22.84 -4.96 -1.83
C MET A 104 22.49 -5.58 -3.19
N GLN A 105 21.73 -6.69 -3.20
CA GLN A 105 21.49 -7.53 -4.39
C GLN A 105 20.09 -7.37 -5.02
N LYS A 106 19.16 -6.66 -4.36
CA LYS A 106 17.74 -6.53 -4.76
C LYS A 106 17.11 -7.88 -5.16
N SER A 107 16.43 -7.93 -6.31
CA SER A 107 15.65 -9.09 -6.78
C SER A 107 16.48 -10.28 -7.26
N ALA A 108 17.80 -10.16 -7.40
CA ALA A 108 18.68 -11.28 -7.74
C ALA A 108 18.70 -12.37 -6.65
N TYR A 109 18.34 -12.00 -5.41
CA TYR A 109 18.24 -12.93 -4.28
C TYR A 109 17.16 -14.02 -4.45
N LYS A 110 16.14 -13.81 -5.31
CA LYS A 110 15.03 -14.77 -5.50
C LYS A 110 15.41 -16.03 -6.31
N ASN A 111 16.52 -16.02 -7.04
CA ASN A 111 16.84 -17.11 -7.97
C ASN A 111 17.72 -18.23 -7.39
N GLY A 112 18.04 -18.22 -6.10
CA GLY A 112 18.84 -19.29 -5.48
C GLY A 112 20.25 -19.46 -6.08
N ALA A 113 20.65 -18.60 -7.00
CA ALA A 113 21.99 -18.51 -7.55
C ALA A 113 22.88 -17.89 -6.49
N SER A 114 23.35 -18.75 -5.59
CA SER A 114 24.50 -18.48 -4.74
C SER A 114 25.64 -17.95 -5.61
N SER A 115 26.28 -16.89 -5.12
CA SER A 115 27.67 -16.57 -5.44
C SER A 115 27.98 -16.05 -6.85
N ALA A 116 27.29 -15.00 -7.28
CA ALA A 116 27.99 -13.93 -7.98
C ALA A 116 27.61 -12.63 -7.28
N HIS A 117 28.40 -12.25 -6.26
CA HIS A 117 28.41 -10.85 -5.85
C HIS A 117 28.58 -10.05 -7.14
N ASP A 118 27.68 -9.10 -7.38
CA ASP A 118 27.80 -8.20 -8.51
C ASP A 118 29.05 -7.34 -8.27
N MET A 119 30.22 -7.88 -8.65
CA MET A 119 31.54 -7.34 -8.33
C MET A 119 31.78 -6.00 -9.01
N GLU A 120 31.03 -5.72 -10.08
CA GLU A 120 31.02 -4.40 -10.73
C GLU A 120 30.41 -3.33 -9.81
N ARG A 121 29.44 -3.70 -8.97
CA ARG A 121 28.71 -2.76 -8.11
C ARG A 121 29.21 -2.72 -6.67
N TRP A 122 29.63 -3.87 -6.12
CA TRP A 122 30.19 -3.99 -4.78
C TRP A 122 31.58 -4.61 -4.84
N PRO A 123 32.61 -3.80 -5.14
CA PRO A 123 34.01 -4.23 -5.08
C PRO A 123 34.36 -4.86 -3.73
N ALA A 124 35.28 -5.82 -3.71
CA ALA A 124 35.66 -6.53 -2.49
C ALA A 124 36.23 -5.60 -1.39
N ASP A 125 36.76 -4.45 -1.78
CA ASP A 125 37.33 -3.41 -0.91
C ASP A 125 36.32 -2.33 -0.50
N CYS A 126 35.05 -2.40 -0.96
CA CYS A 126 34.05 -1.40 -0.58
C CYS A 126 33.55 -1.62 0.86
N LYS A 127 33.15 -0.53 1.54
CA LYS A 127 32.77 -0.57 2.96
C LYS A 127 31.48 -1.36 3.20
N ALA A 128 30.65 -1.52 2.18
CA ALA A 128 29.44 -2.34 2.27
C ALA A 128 29.76 -3.84 2.41
N VAL A 129 30.79 -4.33 1.70
CA VAL A 129 31.26 -5.72 1.81
C VAL A 129 31.97 -5.93 3.15
N ASP A 130 32.80 -4.98 3.58
CA ASP A 130 33.43 -4.99 4.91
C ASP A 130 32.39 -5.02 6.05
N PHE A 131 31.34 -4.20 5.93
CA PHE A 131 30.23 -4.20 6.89
C PHE A 131 29.46 -5.53 6.90
N LEU A 132 29.23 -6.13 5.73
CA LEU A 132 28.58 -7.44 5.62
C LEU A 132 29.42 -8.55 6.29
N ALA A 133 30.73 -8.55 6.04
CA ALA A 133 31.66 -9.46 6.72
C ALA A 133 31.64 -9.24 8.24
N LYS A 134 31.57 -7.97 8.68
CA LYS A 134 31.48 -7.65 10.11
C LYS A 134 30.18 -8.13 10.75
N ILE A 135 29.03 -8.02 10.08
CA ILE A 135 27.74 -8.58 10.57
C ILE A 135 27.85 -10.07 10.85
N GLN A 136 28.55 -10.83 10.00
CA GLN A 136 28.68 -12.28 10.16
C GLN A 136 29.51 -12.68 11.38
N VAL A 137 30.46 -11.84 11.79
CA VAL A 137 31.39 -12.14 12.89
C VAL A 137 30.98 -11.44 14.19
N ALA A 138 30.24 -10.34 14.10
CA ALA A 138 29.84 -9.53 15.25
C ALA A 138 28.99 -10.34 16.22
N ARG A 139 29.29 -10.20 17.51
CA ARG A 139 28.51 -10.82 18.60
C ARG A 139 27.53 -9.87 19.27
N SER A 140 27.65 -8.58 18.97
CA SER A 140 26.82 -7.52 19.52
C SER A 140 26.55 -6.42 18.49
N PHE A 141 25.46 -5.67 18.67
CA PHE A 141 25.16 -4.49 17.84
C PHE A 141 26.13 -3.31 18.11
N ASP A 142 26.81 -3.31 19.26
CA ASP A 142 27.83 -2.32 19.61
C ASP A 142 29.05 -2.37 18.67
N GLU A 143 29.52 -3.57 18.36
CA GLU A 143 30.62 -3.80 17.41
C GLU A 143 30.29 -3.30 16.00
N LEU A 144 29.01 -3.36 15.62
CA LEU A 144 28.54 -2.93 14.29
C LEU A 144 28.39 -1.42 14.16
N LEU A 145 27.99 -0.73 15.23
CA LEU A 145 27.83 0.73 15.21
C LEU A 145 29.16 1.47 15.04
N ASP A 146 30.26 0.91 15.53
CA ASP A 146 31.58 1.51 15.41
C ASP A 146 32.06 1.55 13.94
N SER A 147 31.62 0.59 13.12
CA SER A 147 31.90 0.56 11.67
C SER A 147 30.89 1.33 10.82
N ALA A 148 29.65 1.53 11.28
CA ALA A 148 28.55 1.99 10.41
C ALA A 148 28.58 3.49 10.06
N GLY A 149 29.56 4.26 10.57
CA GLY A 149 29.72 5.69 10.26
C GLY A 149 28.68 6.60 10.95
N LYS A 150 29.02 7.89 11.08
CA LYS A 150 28.14 8.89 11.74
C LYS A 150 26.92 9.22 10.88
N LYS A 151 25.75 9.37 11.54
CA LYS A 151 24.43 9.76 11.00
C LYS A 151 24.50 10.50 9.66
N LYS A 152 24.02 9.85 8.61
CA LYS A 152 23.68 10.49 7.33
C LYS A 152 22.29 10.00 6.91
N THR A 153 21.60 10.85 6.16
CA THR A 153 20.17 10.73 5.87
C THR A 153 19.96 10.10 4.50
N LEU A 154 18.99 9.17 4.34
CA LEU A 154 18.63 8.62 3.03
C LEU A 154 17.80 9.63 2.23
N SER A 155 18.45 10.56 1.54
CA SER A 155 17.75 11.66 0.84
C SER A 155 17.46 11.37 -0.65
N GLY A 156 18.40 10.74 -1.37
CA GLY A 156 18.33 10.60 -2.83
C GLY A 156 17.32 9.55 -3.30
N CYS A 157 17.55 8.29 -2.94
CA CYS A 157 16.68 7.17 -3.32
C CYS A 157 15.23 7.38 -2.83
N LEU A 158 15.07 7.95 -1.64
CA LEU A 158 13.77 8.22 -1.03
C LEU A 158 12.93 9.19 -1.85
N THR A 159 13.55 10.22 -2.44
CA THR A 159 12.84 11.19 -3.28
C THR A 159 12.19 10.50 -4.48
N VAL A 160 12.91 9.58 -5.13
CA VAL A 160 12.37 8.84 -6.27
C VAL A 160 11.26 7.88 -5.84
N VAL A 161 11.48 7.12 -4.77
CA VAL A 161 10.46 6.19 -4.24
C VAL A 161 9.19 6.94 -3.83
N MET A 162 9.33 8.10 -3.17
CA MET A 162 8.20 8.95 -2.83
C MET A 162 7.47 9.48 -4.06
N VAL A 163 8.19 9.94 -5.08
CA VAL A 163 7.55 10.41 -6.32
C VAL A 163 6.78 9.27 -6.97
N VAL A 164 7.36 8.07 -7.05
CA VAL A 164 6.68 6.90 -7.63
C VAL A 164 5.44 6.50 -6.81
N THR A 165 5.53 6.48 -5.48
CA THR A 165 4.37 6.14 -4.64
C THR A 165 3.29 7.20 -4.72
N VAL A 166 3.63 8.50 -4.71
CA VAL A 166 2.67 9.60 -4.89
C VAL A 166 2.00 9.52 -6.25
N VAL A 167 2.76 9.33 -7.33
CA VAL A 167 2.19 9.14 -8.68
C VAL A 167 1.24 7.96 -8.70
N THR A 168 1.60 6.84 -8.06
CA THR A 168 0.73 5.65 -7.97
C THR A 168 -0.55 5.93 -7.19
N ILE A 169 -0.49 6.69 -6.09
CA ILE A 169 -1.68 7.07 -5.33
C ILE A 169 -2.57 7.99 -6.17
N VAL A 170 -2.00 8.99 -6.83
CA VAL A 170 -2.75 9.93 -7.69
C VAL A 170 -3.44 9.20 -8.83
N THR A 171 -2.77 8.23 -9.48
CA THR A 171 -3.38 7.44 -10.55
C THR A 171 -4.51 6.57 -10.02
N VAL A 172 -4.35 5.92 -8.87
CA VAL A 172 -5.43 5.13 -8.24
C VAL A 172 -6.63 6.00 -7.88
N VAL A 173 -6.41 7.16 -7.24
CA VAL A 173 -7.49 8.11 -6.92
C VAL A 173 -8.21 8.55 -8.19
N THR A 174 -7.47 8.88 -9.25
CA THR A 174 -8.05 9.26 -10.53
C THR A 174 -8.91 8.15 -11.12
N VAL A 175 -8.43 6.90 -11.11
CA VAL A 175 -9.20 5.74 -11.59
C VAL A 175 -10.49 5.56 -10.78
N VAL A 176 -10.43 5.64 -9.45
CA VAL A 176 -11.63 5.54 -8.59
C VAL A 176 -12.63 6.66 -8.91
N THR A 177 -12.16 7.89 -9.11
CA THR A 177 -13.06 9.00 -9.50
C THR A 177 -13.70 8.78 -10.88
N VAL A 178 -12.97 8.24 -11.86
CA VAL A 178 -13.53 7.92 -13.17
C VAL A 178 -14.59 6.82 -13.07
N VAL A 179 -14.32 5.74 -12.33
CA VAL A 179 -15.27 4.63 -12.13
C VAL A 179 -16.56 5.13 -11.47
N THR A 180 -16.45 5.95 -10.44
CA THR A 180 -17.63 6.52 -9.77
C THR A 180 -18.44 7.41 -10.70
N VAL A 181 -17.80 8.28 -11.49
CA VAL A 181 -18.49 9.11 -12.49
C VAL A 181 -19.21 8.28 -13.55
N VAL A 182 -18.55 7.26 -14.12
CA VAL A 182 -19.16 6.34 -15.10
C VAL A 182 -20.40 5.67 -14.51
N THR A 183 -20.29 5.19 -13.27
CA THR A 183 -21.40 4.53 -12.57
C THR A 183 -22.59 5.48 -12.41
N VAL A 184 -22.35 6.73 -12.02
CA VAL A 184 -23.40 7.76 -11.89
C VAL A 184 -24.06 8.05 -13.25
N VAL A 185 -23.29 8.22 -14.31
CA VAL A 185 -23.82 8.46 -15.66
C VAL A 185 -24.69 7.30 -16.14
N THR A 186 -24.27 6.06 -15.89
CA THR A 186 -25.07 4.87 -16.20
C THR A 186 -26.40 4.88 -15.44
N VAL A 187 -26.38 5.18 -14.14
CA VAL A 187 -27.61 5.26 -13.32
C VAL A 187 -28.56 6.34 -13.85
N VAL A 188 -28.06 7.55 -14.13
CA VAL A 188 -28.86 8.65 -14.68
C VAL A 188 -29.48 8.26 -16.03
N THR A 189 -28.71 7.60 -16.89
CA THR A 189 -29.20 7.12 -18.19
C THR A 189 -30.34 6.11 -18.01
N VAL A 190 -30.18 5.14 -17.11
CA VAL A 190 -31.23 4.15 -16.80
C VAL A 190 -32.49 4.83 -16.27
N VAL A 191 -32.38 5.76 -15.32
CA VAL A 191 -33.52 6.52 -14.78
C VAL A 191 -34.24 7.29 -15.89
N THR A 192 -33.49 7.91 -16.80
CA THR A 192 -34.05 8.65 -17.93
C THR A 192 -34.82 7.73 -18.87
N VAL A 193 -34.25 6.57 -19.22
CA VAL A 193 -34.92 5.56 -20.06
C VAL A 193 -36.21 5.05 -19.40
N VAL A 194 -36.16 4.70 -18.11
CA VAL A 194 -37.35 4.25 -17.36
C VAL A 194 -38.43 5.33 -17.36
N THR A 195 -38.04 6.60 -17.19
CA THR A 195 -38.98 7.73 -17.21
C THR A 195 -39.64 7.86 -18.59
N VAL A 196 -38.85 7.80 -19.67
CA VAL A 196 -39.37 7.86 -21.05
C VAL A 196 -40.33 6.70 -21.34
N VAL A 197 -39.96 5.47 -20.99
CA VAL A 197 -40.82 4.28 -21.16
C VAL A 197 -42.14 4.45 -20.41
N THR A 198 -42.08 4.96 -19.18
CA THR A 198 -43.26 5.25 -18.36
C THR A 198 -44.17 6.27 -19.05
N VAL A 199 -43.61 7.39 -19.52
CA VAL A 199 -44.37 8.43 -20.24
C VAL A 199 -45.01 7.88 -21.50
N VAL A 200 -44.29 7.11 -22.32
CA VAL A 200 -44.82 6.49 -23.55
C VAL A 200 -45.98 5.55 -23.22
N THR A 201 -45.86 4.77 -22.15
CA THR A 201 -46.91 3.85 -21.70
C THR A 201 -48.15 4.63 -21.26
N VAL A 202 -47.99 5.69 -20.47
CA VAL A 202 -49.10 6.57 -20.06
C VAL A 202 -49.79 7.20 -21.27
N VAL A 203 -49.03 7.76 -22.22
CA VAL A 203 -49.60 8.33 -23.45
C VAL A 203 -50.39 7.29 -24.24
N THR A 204 -49.85 6.07 -24.36
CA THR A 204 -50.53 4.96 -25.06
C THR A 204 -51.83 4.56 -24.36
N VAL A 205 -51.85 4.50 -23.03
CA VAL A 205 -53.08 4.22 -22.27
C VAL A 205 -54.10 5.33 -22.47
N VAL A 206 -53.69 6.60 -22.40
CA VAL A 206 -54.59 7.75 -22.59
C VAL A 206 -55.20 7.76 -23.99
N THR A 207 -54.40 7.48 -25.04
CA THR A 207 -54.91 7.43 -26.42
C THR A 207 -55.90 6.29 -26.62
N VAL A 208 -55.64 5.10 -26.06
CA VAL A 208 -56.56 3.96 -26.12
C VAL A 208 -57.87 4.25 -25.38
N VAL A 209 -57.81 4.80 -24.16
CA VAL A 209 -59.02 5.15 -23.38
C VAL A 209 -59.85 6.21 -24.11
N THR A 210 -59.21 7.24 -24.66
CA THR A 210 -59.89 8.30 -25.40
C THR A 210 -60.52 7.75 -26.69
N GLY A 211 -59.80 6.90 -27.42
CA GLY A 211 -60.32 6.22 -28.61
C GLY A 211 -61.53 5.33 -28.31
N ALA A 212 -61.48 4.55 -27.23
CA ALA A 212 -62.59 3.72 -26.77
C ALA A 212 -63.82 4.57 -26.38
N ALA A 213 -63.61 5.68 -25.68
CA ALA A 213 -64.69 6.60 -25.30
C ALA A 213 -65.37 7.24 -26.53
N LEU A 214 -64.60 7.63 -27.55
CA LEU A 214 -65.13 8.15 -28.81
C LEU A 214 -65.92 7.09 -29.59
N ALA A 215 -65.41 5.86 -29.67
CA ALA A 215 -66.11 4.74 -30.32
C ALA A 215 -67.45 4.40 -29.64
N ALA A 216 -67.49 4.45 -28.29
CA ALA A 216 -68.71 4.25 -27.50
C ALA A 216 -69.75 5.36 -27.75
N LYS A 217 -69.33 6.63 -27.85
CA LYS A 217 -70.23 7.74 -28.22
C LYS A 217 -70.79 7.57 -29.64
N ALA A 218 -69.95 7.18 -30.60
CA ALA A 218 -70.38 6.99 -31.98
C ALA A 218 -71.41 5.86 -32.15
N THR A 219 -71.24 4.74 -31.43
CA THR A 219 -72.21 3.63 -31.42
C THR A 219 -73.53 4.03 -30.76
N THR A 220 -73.49 4.79 -29.66
CA THR A 220 -74.71 5.31 -29.01
C THR A 220 -75.47 6.29 -29.92
N ALA A 221 -74.76 7.19 -30.60
CA ALA A 221 -75.36 8.13 -31.55
C ALA A 221 -76.08 7.41 -32.70
N LYS A 222 -75.44 6.41 -33.33
CA LYS A 222 -76.06 5.59 -34.39
C LYS A 222 -77.29 4.83 -33.90
N ARG A 223 -77.27 4.31 -32.66
CA ARG A 223 -78.42 3.58 -32.12
C ARG A 223 -79.62 4.51 -31.88
N THR A 224 -79.38 5.76 -31.53
CA THR A 224 -80.44 6.75 -31.26
C THR A 224 -81.12 7.22 -32.55
N THR A 225 -80.38 7.38 -33.65
CA THR A 225 -80.95 7.77 -34.95
C THR A 225 -81.84 6.70 -35.58
N VAL A 226 -81.58 5.42 -35.31
CA VAL A 226 -82.41 4.31 -35.83
C VAL A 226 -83.80 4.26 -35.19
N TYR A 227 -84.00 4.81 -33.97
CA TYR A 227 -85.32 4.85 -33.31
C TYR A 227 -86.25 5.97 -33.80
N TYR A 228 -85.79 6.86 -34.69
CA TYR A 228 -86.60 7.96 -35.24
C TYR A 228 -86.92 7.81 -36.74
N GLU A 229 -86.55 6.68 -37.36
CA GLU A 229 -86.81 6.39 -38.79
C GLU A 229 -87.83 5.27 -39.03
N GLU A 230 -88.55 4.79 -38.00
CA GLU A 230 -89.74 3.92 -38.17
C GLU A 230 -91.05 4.70 -38.18
#